data_AF-A0AAV1ZE75-F1
#
_entry.id   AF-A0AAV1ZE75-F1
#
_cell.length_a   1.000
_cell.length_b   1.000
_cell.length_c   1.000
_cell.angle_alpha   90.00
_cell.angle_beta   90.00
_cell.angle_gamma   90.00
#
_symmetry.space_group_name_H-M   'P 1'
#
loop_
_entity.id
_entity.type
_entity.pdbx_description
1 polymer ?
#
loop_
_entity_poly.entity_id
_entity_poly.type
_entity_poly.pdbx_seq_one_letter_code
_entity_poly.pdbx_strand_id
1 'polypeptide(L)'
;MMDNESTEVRCSEHSKGGIKYELVLSEPVVESPKHVALSPPKSNLSIEDIEKKLKAAEERRQSIELKKLEFVTEKLGNLESVKVKKEEFNHNFMQSSKETLEQKLESMKENRESHIKTIQEKAREITTKVEEKRKGGNSPDREVKLEAIKRKLDTAQEQREAFMNNLQEKLKEHDKHIAEVKKQMEEQTESLREKSIKKLELAQIKRESMLKEIQEKIKEHESHILKVRQLNEINHGEERLSQIQQKLNSAERKRTIQFQAMLEKLQEHERHIEEVRQKAMSVSNDENGKENLSG
;
A
#
# COMPACT_ATOMS: atom_id res chain seq x y z
N MET A 1 -161.30 -113.80 -5.87
CA MET A 1 -161.61 -114.11 -7.28
C MET A 1 -161.01 -113.00 -8.10
N MET A 2 -160.02 -113.19 -8.98
CA MET A 2 -159.38 -114.37 -9.54
C MET A 2 -157.93 -113.97 -9.86
N ASP A 3 -157.05 -114.96 -9.82
CA ASP A 3 -155.66 -114.92 -10.27
C ASP A 3 -155.50 -114.40 -11.70
N ASN A 4 -154.42 -113.67 -11.94
CA ASN A 4 -153.71 -113.75 -13.23
C ASN A 4 -152.24 -113.36 -13.03
N GLU A 5 -151.45 -114.30 -12.50
CA GLU A 5 -149.99 -114.31 -12.66
C GLU A 5 -149.67 -114.52 -14.14
N SER A 6 -149.11 -113.51 -14.82
CA SER A 6 -148.48 -113.68 -16.14
C SER A 6 -146.98 -113.49 -16.00
N THR A 7 -146.30 -114.49 -15.43
CA THR A 7 -144.84 -114.59 -15.51
C THR A 7 -144.47 -115.02 -16.93
N GLU A 8 -143.73 -114.18 -17.66
CA GLU A 8 -143.39 -114.39 -19.06
C GLU A 8 -141.86 -114.40 -19.25
N VAL A 9 -141.35 -115.42 -19.94
CA VAL A 9 -139.95 -115.46 -20.36
C VAL A 9 -139.85 -114.90 -21.78
N ARG A 10 -139.14 -113.78 -21.93
CA ARG A 10 -138.88 -113.12 -23.22
C ARG A 10 -137.40 -113.21 -23.60
N CYS A 11 -137.10 -112.96 -24.87
CA CYS A 11 -135.75 -112.78 -25.40
C CYS A 11 -134.75 -113.87 -24.99
N SER A 12 -135.09 -115.14 -25.21
CA SER A 12 -134.22 -116.26 -24.89
C SER A 12 -133.22 -116.55 -26.03
N GLU A 13 -131.93 -116.35 -25.74
CA GLU A 13 -130.82 -116.74 -26.60
C GLU A 13 -130.11 -117.95 -26.01
N HIS A 14 -129.98 -118.99 -26.83
CA HIS A 14 -129.34 -120.23 -26.43
C HIS A 14 -128.00 -120.33 -27.15
N SER A 15 -126.94 -120.54 -26.38
CA SER A 15 -125.62 -120.89 -26.91
C SER A 15 -125.22 -122.27 -26.39
N LYS A 16 -124.20 -122.89 -26.98
CA LYS A 16 -123.69 -124.21 -26.53
C LYS A 16 -123.25 -124.24 -25.06
N GLY A 17 -122.96 -123.08 -24.45
CA GLY A 17 -122.54 -122.94 -23.06
C GLY A 17 -123.65 -122.57 -22.08
N GLY A 18 -124.89 -122.41 -22.54
CA GLY A 18 -126.02 -122.07 -21.68
C GLY A 18 -127.03 -121.14 -22.34
N ILE A 19 -128.09 -120.89 -21.59
CA ILE A 19 -129.26 -120.14 -22.06
C ILE A 19 -129.34 -118.85 -21.27
N LYS A 20 -129.43 -117.73 -21.97
CA LYS A 20 -129.77 -116.44 -21.41
C LYS A 20 -131.20 -116.11 -21.82
N TYR A 21 -132.04 -115.78 -20.86
CA TYR A 21 -133.40 -115.32 -21.13
C TYR A 21 -133.76 -114.22 -20.14
N GLU A 22 -134.72 -113.39 -20.52
CA GLU A 22 -135.28 -112.35 -19.66
C GLU A 22 -136.57 -112.89 -19.04
N LEU A 23 -136.61 -112.99 -17.71
CA LEU A 23 -137.79 -113.43 -16.97
C LEU A 23 -138.52 -112.21 -16.41
N VAL A 24 -139.69 -111.92 -16.98
CA VAL A 24 -140.54 -110.81 -16.56
C VAL A 24 -141.65 -111.37 -15.66
N LEU A 25 -141.53 -111.13 -14.36
CA LEU A 25 -142.47 -111.64 -13.35
C LEU A 25 -143.79 -110.85 -13.30
N SER A 26 -143.78 -109.59 -13.74
CA SER A 26 -144.95 -108.72 -13.89
C SER A 26 -144.61 -107.55 -14.81
N GLU A 27 -145.58 -107.02 -15.55
CA GLU A 27 -145.36 -105.88 -16.43
C GLU A 27 -145.03 -104.60 -15.62
N PRO A 28 -144.09 -103.76 -16.09
CA PRO A 28 -143.70 -102.55 -15.37
C PRO A 28 -144.88 -101.58 -15.26
N VAL A 29 -145.27 -101.23 -14.04
CA VAL A 29 -146.43 -100.36 -13.69
C VAL A 29 -146.25 -98.90 -14.16
N VAL A 30 -145.09 -98.55 -14.71
CA VAL A 30 -144.80 -97.19 -15.21
C VAL A 30 -144.36 -97.31 -16.67
N GLU A 31 -145.17 -96.76 -17.59
CA GLU A 31 -144.99 -96.82 -19.05
C GLU A 31 -143.74 -96.09 -19.58
N SER A 32 -142.91 -95.48 -18.72
CA SER A 32 -141.73 -94.74 -19.15
C SER A 32 -140.56 -94.78 -18.16
N PRO A 33 -139.31 -94.89 -18.63
CA PRO A 33 -138.13 -94.95 -17.76
C PRO A 33 -137.99 -93.69 -16.90
N LYS A 34 -137.74 -93.85 -15.59
CA LYS A 34 -137.32 -92.73 -14.74
C LYS A 34 -135.97 -92.21 -15.26
N HIS A 35 -135.97 -90.95 -15.71
CA HIS A 35 -134.78 -90.26 -16.18
C HIS A 35 -133.79 -90.14 -15.01
N VAL A 36 -132.74 -90.97 -15.00
CA VAL A 36 -131.58 -90.73 -14.13
C VAL A 36 -131.02 -89.38 -14.52
N ALA A 37 -130.71 -88.52 -13.54
CA ALA A 37 -130.10 -87.22 -13.79
C ALA A 37 -128.91 -87.43 -14.74
N LEU A 38 -128.97 -86.77 -15.89
CA LEU A 38 -127.96 -86.86 -16.94
C LEU A 38 -126.59 -86.62 -16.30
N SER A 39 -125.70 -87.60 -16.42
CA SER A 39 -124.28 -87.35 -16.23
C SER A 39 -123.90 -86.14 -17.11
N PRO A 40 -122.94 -85.30 -16.68
CA PRO A 40 -122.56 -84.11 -17.44
C PRO A 40 -122.36 -84.49 -18.92
N PRO A 41 -122.87 -83.69 -19.88
CA PRO A 41 -122.78 -84.04 -21.29
C PRO A 41 -121.34 -84.39 -21.64
N LYS A 42 -121.12 -85.54 -22.29
CA LYS A 42 -119.81 -85.87 -22.87
C LYS A 42 -119.50 -84.78 -23.90
N SER A 43 -118.69 -83.80 -23.52
CA SER A 43 -118.25 -82.76 -24.44
C SER A 43 -117.34 -83.41 -25.47
N ASN A 44 -117.75 -83.43 -26.73
CA ASN A 44 -116.90 -83.84 -27.85
C ASN A 44 -115.82 -82.76 -28.03
N LEU A 45 -114.70 -82.89 -27.32
CA LEU A 45 -113.56 -81.99 -27.43
C LEU A 45 -112.87 -82.26 -28.77
N SER A 46 -112.81 -81.24 -29.65
CA SER A 46 -112.04 -81.31 -30.89
C SER A 46 -110.54 -81.35 -30.58
N ILE A 47 -109.74 -81.93 -31.47
CA ILE A 47 -108.27 -81.94 -31.35
C ILE A 47 -107.73 -80.51 -31.24
N GLU A 48 -108.31 -79.56 -32.00
CA GLU A 48 -107.97 -78.14 -31.92
C GLU A 48 -108.27 -77.52 -30.54
N ASP A 49 -109.36 -77.93 -29.88
CA ASP A 49 -109.72 -77.44 -28.54
C ASP A 49 -108.74 -77.96 -27.47
N ILE A 50 -108.24 -79.19 -27.64
CA ILE A 50 -107.23 -79.79 -26.77
C ILE A 50 -105.90 -79.06 -26.93
N GLU A 51 -105.45 -78.85 -28.17
CA GLU A 51 -104.22 -78.11 -28.47
C GLU A 51 -104.29 -76.67 -27.95
N LYS A 52 -105.43 -75.99 -28.13
CA LYS A 52 -105.62 -74.64 -27.61
C LYS A 52 -105.53 -74.57 -26.09
N LYS A 53 -106.08 -75.56 -25.37
CA LYS A 53 -105.96 -75.64 -23.90
C LYS A 53 -104.52 -75.91 -23.45
N LEU A 54 -103.79 -76.79 -24.16
CA LEU A 54 -102.38 -77.06 -23.87
C LEU A 54 -101.51 -75.83 -24.14
N LYS A 55 -101.73 -75.13 -25.27
CA LYS A 55 -101.04 -73.88 -25.60
C LYS A 55 -101.33 -72.78 -24.58
N ALA A 56 -102.58 -72.62 -24.14
CA ALA A 56 -102.92 -71.65 -23.10
C ALA A 56 -102.32 -72.01 -21.71
N ALA A 57 -102.10 -73.30 -21.43
CA ALA A 57 -101.37 -73.72 -20.22
C ALA A 57 -99.87 -73.43 -20.35
N GLU A 58 -99.29 -73.67 -21.52
CA GLU A 58 -97.90 -73.35 -21.87
C GLU A 58 -97.63 -71.84 -21.77
N GLU A 59 -98.46 -71.01 -22.38
CA GLU A 59 -98.36 -69.53 -22.33
C GLU A 59 -98.49 -69.01 -20.89
N ARG A 60 -99.38 -69.60 -20.07
CA ARG A 60 -99.45 -69.27 -18.63
C ARG A 60 -98.17 -69.64 -17.89
N ARG A 61 -97.58 -70.80 -18.18
CA ARG A 61 -96.31 -71.22 -17.58
C ARG A 61 -95.19 -70.27 -17.96
N GLN A 62 -95.04 -69.97 -19.26
CA GLN A 62 -94.05 -69.03 -19.78
C GLN A 62 -94.24 -67.62 -19.22
N SER A 63 -95.48 -67.15 -19.09
CA SER A 63 -95.78 -65.83 -18.50
C SER A 63 -95.35 -65.75 -17.03
N ILE A 64 -95.55 -66.82 -16.25
CA ILE A 64 -95.10 -66.86 -14.84
C ILE A 64 -93.57 -66.90 -14.77
N GLU A 65 -92.93 -67.67 -15.65
CA GLU A 65 -91.47 -67.75 -15.71
C GLU A 65 -90.83 -66.42 -16.13
N LEU A 66 -91.40 -65.75 -17.14
CA LEU A 66 -90.99 -64.42 -17.58
C LEU A 66 -91.08 -63.42 -16.42
N LYS A 67 -92.22 -63.37 -15.70
CA LYS A 67 -92.39 -62.48 -14.54
C LYS A 67 -91.39 -62.77 -13.42
N LYS A 68 -91.06 -64.04 -13.18
CA LYS A 68 -90.01 -64.40 -12.21
C LYS A 68 -88.64 -63.92 -12.68
N LEU A 69 -88.32 -64.07 -13.96
CA LEU A 69 -87.06 -63.61 -14.54
C LEU A 69 -86.96 -62.08 -14.50
N GLU A 70 -88.01 -61.36 -14.87
CA GLU A 70 -88.11 -59.90 -14.76
C GLU A 70 -87.87 -59.43 -13.32
N PHE A 71 -88.54 -60.06 -12.35
CA PHE A 71 -88.33 -59.75 -10.93
C PHE A 71 -86.88 -59.97 -10.49
N VAL A 72 -86.25 -61.07 -10.90
CA VAL A 72 -84.83 -61.34 -10.57
C VAL A 72 -83.92 -60.30 -11.22
N THR A 73 -84.12 -59.99 -12.50
CA THR A 73 -83.35 -58.97 -13.22
C THR A 73 -83.50 -57.60 -12.57
N GLU A 74 -84.71 -57.21 -12.14
CA GLU A 74 -84.96 -55.97 -11.42
C GLU A 74 -84.20 -55.93 -10.08
N LYS A 75 -84.18 -57.03 -9.31
CA LYS A 75 -83.42 -57.10 -8.06
C LYS A 75 -81.91 -57.02 -8.29
N LEU A 76 -81.39 -57.64 -9.35
CA LEU A 76 -79.98 -57.54 -9.73
C LEU A 76 -79.62 -56.10 -10.16
N GLY A 77 -80.48 -55.46 -10.96
CA GLY A 77 -80.29 -54.06 -11.36
C GLY A 77 -80.30 -53.10 -10.17
N ASN A 78 -81.19 -53.32 -9.20
CA ASN A 78 -81.23 -52.54 -7.96
C ASN A 78 -79.96 -52.75 -7.11
N LEU A 79 -79.44 -53.98 -7.01
CA LEU A 79 -78.19 -54.27 -6.31
C LEU A 79 -76.99 -53.55 -6.95
N GLU A 80 -76.88 -53.57 -8.28
CA GLU A 80 -75.80 -52.85 -8.98
C GLU A 80 -75.95 -51.34 -8.80
N SER A 81 -77.17 -50.78 -8.88
CA SER A 81 -77.41 -49.36 -8.63
C SER A 81 -77.01 -48.95 -7.20
N VAL A 82 -77.30 -49.77 -6.19
CA VAL A 82 -76.90 -49.51 -4.80
C VAL A 82 -75.37 -49.56 -4.67
N LYS A 83 -74.71 -50.51 -5.33
CA LYS A 83 -73.26 -50.63 -5.33
C LYS A 83 -72.59 -49.41 -5.96
N VAL A 84 -73.05 -48.98 -7.14
CA VAL A 84 -72.57 -47.76 -7.81
C VAL A 84 -72.77 -46.53 -6.93
N LYS A 85 -73.96 -46.36 -6.34
CA LYS A 85 -74.22 -45.23 -5.41
C LYS A 85 -73.32 -45.23 -4.18
N LYS A 86 -72.98 -46.40 -3.65
CA LYS A 86 -72.04 -46.52 -2.53
C LYS A 86 -70.63 -46.10 -2.94
N GLU A 87 -70.18 -46.52 -4.12
CA GLU A 87 -68.88 -46.15 -4.68
C GLU A 87 -68.82 -44.64 -4.98
N GLU A 88 -69.85 -44.09 -5.59
CA GLU A 88 -70.00 -42.64 -5.85
C GLU A 88 -69.98 -41.83 -4.57
N PHE A 89 -70.73 -42.24 -3.53
CA PHE A 89 -70.73 -41.54 -2.24
C PHE A 89 -69.34 -41.54 -1.61
N ASN A 90 -68.66 -42.70 -1.61
CA ASN A 90 -67.31 -42.80 -1.06
C ASN A 90 -66.32 -41.94 -1.87
N HIS A 91 -66.41 -41.95 -3.19
CA HIS A 91 -65.58 -41.12 -4.06
C HIS A 91 -65.81 -39.63 -3.80
N ASN A 92 -67.06 -39.17 -3.77
CA ASN A 92 -67.42 -37.79 -3.50
C ASN A 92 -66.96 -37.34 -2.11
N PHE A 93 -67.10 -38.21 -1.10
CA PHE A 93 -66.61 -37.93 0.25
C PHE A 93 -65.09 -37.76 0.28
N MET A 94 -64.34 -38.66 -0.37
CA MET A 94 -62.89 -38.57 -0.46
C MET A 94 -62.44 -37.33 -1.21
N GLN A 95 -63.09 -37.02 -2.34
CA GLN A 95 -62.76 -35.88 -3.18
C GLN A 95 -63.05 -34.56 -2.45
N SER A 96 -64.24 -34.40 -1.87
CA SER A 96 -64.60 -33.20 -1.10
C SER A 96 -63.70 -33.01 0.14
N SER A 97 -63.33 -34.10 0.82
CA SER A 97 -62.39 -34.04 1.94
C SER A 97 -61.00 -33.60 1.51
N LYS A 98 -60.53 -34.09 0.36
CA LYS A 98 -59.25 -33.70 -0.24
C LYS A 98 -59.25 -32.23 -0.64
N GLU A 99 -60.25 -31.78 -1.39
CA GLU A 99 -60.39 -30.39 -1.83
C GLU A 99 -60.49 -29.42 -0.64
N THR A 100 -61.23 -29.79 0.41
CA THR A 100 -61.33 -28.99 1.63
C THR A 100 -59.97 -28.85 2.33
N LEU A 101 -59.17 -29.93 2.37
CA LEU A 101 -57.84 -29.90 2.95
C LEU A 101 -56.88 -29.04 2.11
N GLU A 102 -56.89 -29.23 0.79
CA GLU A 102 -56.08 -28.45 -0.16
C GLU A 102 -56.40 -26.96 -0.06
N GLN A 103 -57.68 -26.59 -0.02
CA GLN A 103 -58.11 -25.20 0.13
C GLN A 103 -57.63 -24.60 1.47
N LYS A 104 -57.70 -25.34 2.57
CA LYS A 104 -57.19 -24.89 3.88
C LYS A 104 -55.67 -24.69 3.85
N LEU A 105 -54.93 -25.60 3.22
CA LEU A 105 -53.48 -25.51 3.09
C LEU A 105 -53.07 -24.32 2.23
N GLU A 106 -53.75 -24.10 1.10
CA GLU A 106 -53.45 -22.96 0.23
C GLU A 106 -53.80 -21.63 0.91
N SER A 107 -54.93 -21.55 1.61
CA SER A 107 -55.29 -20.36 2.40
C SER A 107 -54.26 -20.07 3.51
N MET A 108 -53.78 -21.10 4.22
CA MET A 108 -52.72 -20.95 5.22
C MET A 108 -51.42 -20.45 4.59
N LYS A 109 -51.05 -20.98 3.42
CA LYS A 109 -49.86 -20.58 2.68
C LYS A 109 -49.96 -19.12 2.20
N GLU A 110 -51.07 -18.74 1.58
CA GLU A 110 -51.32 -17.37 1.12
C GLU A 110 -51.29 -16.37 2.29
N ASN A 111 -51.94 -16.71 3.42
CA ASN A 111 -51.91 -15.88 4.63
C ASN A 111 -50.48 -15.69 5.16
N ARG A 112 -49.69 -16.77 5.18
CA ARG A 112 -48.27 -16.72 5.60
C ARG A 112 -47.44 -15.87 4.64
N GLU A 113 -47.62 -16.03 3.34
CA GLU A 113 -46.91 -15.27 2.31
C GLU A 113 -47.28 -13.78 2.36
N SER A 114 -48.56 -13.46 2.53
CA SER A 114 -49.04 -12.08 2.73
C SER A 114 -48.43 -11.41 3.96
N HIS A 115 -48.33 -12.14 5.07
CA HIS A 115 -47.68 -11.64 6.28
C HIS A 115 -46.19 -11.37 6.07
N ILE A 116 -45.47 -12.31 5.44
CA ILE A 116 -44.05 -12.15 5.11
C ILE A 116 -43.85 -10.96 4.16
N LYS A 117 -44.69 -10.83 3.13
CA LYS A 117 -44.63 -9.72 2.18
C LYS A 117 -44.82 -8.38 2.89
N THR A 118 -45.78 -8.29 3.81
CA THR A 118 -46.02 -7.09 4.63
C THR A 118 -44.78 -6.72 5.47
N ILE A 119 -44.12 -7.70 6.09
CA ILE A 119 -42.89 -7.46 6.85
C ILE A 119 -41.77 -6.98 5.93
N GLN A 120 -41.59 -7.63 4.77
CA GLN A 120 -40.56 -7.25 3.80
C GLN A 120 -40.78 -5.84 3.25
N GLU A 121 -42.03 -5.44 3.02
CA GLU A 121 -42.38 -4.11 2.52
C GLU A 121 -42.09 -3.03 3.57
N LYS A 122 -42.46 -3.27 4.83
CA LYS A 122 -42.09 -2.40 5.96
C LYS A 122 -40.57 -2.27 6.11
N ALA A 123 -39.83 -3.36 5.95
CA ALA A 123 -38.37 -3.34 6.02
C ALA A 123 -37.76 -2.51 4.87
N ARG A 124 -38.28 -2.65 3.65
CA ARG A 124 -37.88 -1.83 2.49
C ARG A 124 -38.16 -0.35 2.75
N GLU A 125 -39.35 0.00 3.22
CA GLU A 125 -39.72 1.39 3.53
C GLU A 125 -38.79 2.01 4.59
N ILE A 126 -38.45 1.27 5.65
CA ILE A 126 -37.47 1.72 6.65
C ILE A 126 -36.12 1.99 6.00
N THR A 127 -35.66 1.10 5.12
CA THR A 127 -34.37 1.23 4.43
C THR A 127 -34.36 2.48 3.54
N THR A 128 -35.42 2.69 2.75
CA THR A 128 -35.59 3.89 1.93
C THR A 128 -35.61 5.17 2.77
N LYS A 129 -36.37 5.20 3.88
CA LYS A 129 -36.40 6.36 4.79
C LYS A 129 -35.04 6.66 5.42
N VAL A 130 -34.26 5.63 5.76
CA VAL A 130 -32.90 5.79 6.29
C VAL A 130 -31.99 6.38 5.22
N GLU A 131 -32.07 5.91 3.98
CA GLU A 131 -31.31 6.47 2.85
C GLU A 131 -31.70 7.91 2.54
N GLU A 132 -32.99 8.24 2.55
CA GLU A 132 -33.47 9.61 2.38
C GLU A 132 -32.95 10.52 3.48
N LYS A 133 -33.01 10.10 4.75
CA LYS A 133 -32.43 10.85 5.87
C LYS A 133 -30.91 11.00 5.74
N ARG A 134 -30.21 9.98 5.24
CA ARG A 134 -28.76 10.04 4.99
C ARG A 134 -28.44 11.04 3.88
N LYS A 135 -29.20 11.03 2.78
CA LYS A 135 -29.08 12.00 1.67
C LYS A 135 -29.44 13.41 2.15
N GLY A 136 -30.48 13.57 2.95
CA GLY A 136 -30.86 14.85 3.58
C GLY A 136 -29.85 15.35 4.60
N GLY A 137 -29.17 14.46 5.33
CA GLY A 137 -28.04 14.80 6.22
C GLY A 137 -26.75 15.16 5.47
N ASN A 138 -26.61 14.67 4.23
CA ASN A 138 -25.68 15.14 3.22
C ASN A 138 -26.30 16.27 2.37
N SER A 139 -27.23 17.04 2.95
CA SER A 139 -27.79 18.22 2.29
C SER A 139 -26.66 19.05 1.67
N PRO A 140 -26.86 19.61 0.47
CA PRO A 140 -25.92 20.54 -0.13
C PRO A 140 -25.52 21.66 0.85
N ASP A 141 -26.37 22.01 1.83
CA ASP A 141 -26.04 22.95 2.89
C ASP A 141 -24.85 22.53 3.78
N ARG A 142 -24.70 21.23 4.09
CA ARG A 142 -23.52 20.74 4.85
C ARG A 142 -22.26 20.79 4.02
N GLU A 143 -22.34 20.41 2.75
CA GLU A 143 -21.21 20.46 1.82
C GLU A 143 -20.78 21.91 1.55
N VAL A 144 -21.73 22.80 1.30
CA VAL A 144 -21.51 24.25 1.17
C VAL A 144 -20.90 24.84 2.45
N LYS A 145 -21.36 24.43 3.63
CA LYS A 145 -20.76 24.86 4.92
C LYS A 145 -19.32 24.36 5.08
N LEU A 146 -19.05 23.11 4.75
CA LEU A 146 -17.68 22.55 4.79
C LEU A 146 -16.77 23.29 3.80
N GLU A 147 -17.25 23.57 2.60
CA GLU A 147 -16.49 24.29 1.58
C GLU A 147 -16.25 25.75 1.98
N ALA A 148 -17.24 26.41 2.61
CA ALA A 148 -17.07 27.75 3.16
C ALA A 148 -16.05 27.80 4.31
N ILE A 149 -16.00 26.76 5.16
CA ILE A 149 -15.00 26.63 6.23
C ILE A 149 -13.61 26.45 5.63
N LYS A 150 -13.46 25.56 4.64
CA LYS A 150 -12.17 25.37 3.94
C LYS A 150 -11.65 26.67 3.33
N ARG A 151 -12.49 27.37 2.57
CA ARG A 151 -12.11 28.67 1.98
C ARG A 151 -11.64 29.67 3.04
N LYS A 152 -12.32 29.74 4.19
CA LYS A 152 -11.88 30.62 5.29
C LYS A 152 -10.53 30.22 5.88
N LEU A 153 -10.27 28.92 6.02
CA LEU A 153 -8.98 28.42 6.50
C LEU A 153 -7.87 28.72 5.48
N ASP A 154 -8.12 28.50 4.20
CA ASP A 154 -7.17 28.75 3.12
C ASP A 154 -6.83 30.25 3.03
N THR A 155 -7.84 31.13 3.02
CA THR A 155 -7.60 32.58 3.02
C THR A 155 -6.84 33.05 4.26
N ALA A 156 -7.15 32.51 5.45
CA ALA A 156 -6.43 32.85 6.67
C ALA A 156 -4.97 32.36 6.63
N GLN A 157 -4.73 31.18 6.05
CA GLN A 157 -3.39 30.65 5.85
C GLN A 157 -2.59 31.50 4.87
N GLU A 158 -3.16 31.85 3.71
CA GLU A 158 -2.54 32.73 2.73
C GLU A 158 -2.16 34.09 3.32
N GLN A 159 -3.05 34.68 4.12
CA GLN A 159 -2.77 35.94 4.82
C GLN A 159 -1.61 35.81 5.81
N ARG A 160 -1.57 34.70 6.57
CA ARG A 160 -0.48 34.42 7.51
C ARG A 160 0.85 34.22 6.78
N GLU A 161 0.84 33.45 5.69
CA GLU A 161 2.03 33.21 4.87
C GLU A 161 2.53 34.50 4.20
N ALA A 162 1.64 35.31 3.64
CA ALA A 162 1.99 36.60 3.06
C ALA A 162 2.62 37.55 4.09
N PHE A 163 2.07 37.59 5.31
CA PHE A 163 2.64 38.40 6.40
C PHE A 163 4.05 37.90 6.79
N MET A 164 4.21 36.59 6.96
CA MET A 164 5.52 36.00 7.29
C MET A 164 6.55 36.23 6.18
N ASN A 165 6.15 36.09 4.92
CA ASN A 165 7.02 36.34 3.77
C ASN A 165 7.45 37.81 3.71
N ASN A 166 6.55 38.76 3.94
CA ASN A 166 6.90 40.19 3.99
C ASN A 166 7.92 40.50 5.10
N LEU A 167 7.78 39.88 6.28
CA LEU A 167 8.73 40.05 7.36
C LEU A 167 10.10 39.47 7.01
N GLN A 168 10.13 38.28 6.41
CA GLN A 168 11.37 37.66 5.95
C GLN A 168 12.06 38.47 4.86
N GLU A 169 11.31 39.06 3.93
CA GLU A 169 11.84 39.92 2.89
C GLU A 169 12.51 41.17 3.47
N LYS A 170 11.84 41.85 4.40
CA LYS A 170 12.43 42.99 5.13
C LYS A 170 13.71 42.63 5.87
N LEU A 171 13.76 41.46 6.49
CA LEU A 171 14.97 40.97 7.16
C LEU A 171 16.11 40.70 6.15
N LYS A 172 15.80 40.08 5.01
CA LYS A 172 16.78 39.88 3.92
C LYS A 172 17.31 41.19 3.36
N GLU A 173 16.45 42.19 3.20
CA GLU A 173 16.86 43.54 2.77
C GLU A 173 17.80 44.20 3.79
N HIS A 174 17.50 44.07 5.09
CA HIS A 174 18.36 44.58 6.15
C HIS A 174 19.72 43.88 6.19
N ASP A 175 19.75 42.55 6.05
CA ASP A 175 20.99 41.78 5.96
C ASP A 175 21.82 42.18 4.74
N LYS A 176 21.17 42.41 3.59
CA LYS A 176 21.82 42.92 2.38
C LYS A 176 22.43 44.29 2.62
N HIS A 177 21.70 45.19 3.28
CA HIS A 177 22.23 46.52 3.61
C HIS A 177 23.42 46.44 4.56
N ILE A 178 23.36 45.60 5.60
CA ILE A 178 24.50 45.36 6.50
C ILE A 178 25.72 44.86 5.72
N ALA A 179 25.53 43.91 4.80
CA ALA A 179 26.62 43.37 3.99
C ALA A 179 27.25 44.45 3.09
N GLU A 180 26.43 45.31 2.49
CA GLU A 180 26.91 46.43 1.67
C GLU A 180 27.71 47.44 2.49
N VAL A 181 27.23 47.83 3.68
CA VAL A 181 27.96 48.71 4.60
C VAL A 181 29.28 48.08 5.04
N LYS A 182 29.29 46.79 5.41
CA LYS A 182 30.53 46.08 5.78
C LYS A 182 31.53 46.07 4.63
N LYS A 183 31.08 45.78 3.41
CA LYS A 183 31.92 45.80 2.21
C LYS A 183 32.52 47.18 1.98
N GLN A 184 31.71 48.23 2.08
CA GLN A 184 32.18 49.62 1.94
C GLN A 184 33.25 49.97 2.99
N MET A 185 33.06 49.55 4.25
CA MET A 185 34.05 49.76 5.32
C MET A 185 35.36 48.99 5.08
N GLU A 186 35.27 47.78 4.54
CA GLU A 186 36.42 46.97 4.17
C GLU A 186 37.21 47.61 3.03
N GLU A 187 36.53 48.04 1.96
CA GLU A 187 37.13 48.76 0.82
C GLU A 187 37.84 50.05 1.28
N GLN A 188 37.22 50.82 2.20
CA GLN A 188 37.87 52.01 2.78
C GLN A 188 39.13 51.65 3.58
N THR A 189 39.07 50.59 4.38
CA THR A 189 40.20 50.12 5.18
C THR A 189 41.35 49.65 4.29
N GLU A 190 41.05 48.92 3.22
CA GLU A 190 42.02 48.44 2.24
C GLU A 190 42.68 49.61 1.49
N SER A 191 41.89 50.60 1.06
CA SER A 191 42.44 51.81 0.44
C SER A 191 43.41 52.57 1.35
N LEU A 192 43.10 52.66 2.65
CA LEU A 192 44.01 53.27 3.63
C LEU A 192 45.27 52.44 3.86
N ARG A 193 45.14 51.10 3.93
CA ARG A 193 46.29 50.18 4.01
C ARG A 193 47.20 50.33 2.80
N GLU A 194 46.64 50.35 1.59
CA GLU A 194 47.39 50.52 0.34
C GLU A 194 48.13 51.87 0.30
N LYS A 195 47.47 52.96 0.71
CA LYS A 195 48.12 54.28 0.86
C LYS A 195 49.28 54.26 1.85
N SER A 196 49.13 53.53 2.96
CA SER A 196 50.20 53.37 3.96
C SER A 196 51.38 52.57 3.40
N ILE A 197 51.11 51.46 2.70
CA ILE A 197 52.14 50.64 2.06
C ILE A 197 52.92 51.45 1.02
N LYS A 198 52.22 52.17 0.12
CA LYS A 198 52.88 53.04 -0.88
C LYS A 198 53.77 54.11 -0.24
N LYS A 199 53.35 54.69 0.89
CA LYS A 199 54.19 55.66 1.63
C LYS A 199 55.44 55.00 2.20
N LEU A 200 55.34 53.79 2.75
CA LEU A 200 56.48 53.04 3.28
C LEU A 200 57.45 52.63 2.16
N GLU A 201 56.94 52.14 1.03
CA GLU A 201 57.73 51.81 -0.15
C GLU A 201 58.49 53.03 -0.68
N LEU A 202 57.81 54.18 -0.84
CA LEU A 202 58.46 55.42 -1.27
C LEU A 202 59.52 55.90 -0.28
N ALA A 203 59.27 55.79 1.03
CA ALA A 203 60.25 56.12 2.04
C ALA A 203 61.47 55.18 2.00
N GLN A 204 61.24 53.89 1.77
CA GLN A 204 62.29 52.89 1.60
C GLN A 204 63.14 53.17 0.34
N ILE A 205 62.52 53.42 -0.81
CA ILE A 205 63.22 53.78 -2.06
C ILE A 205 64.09 55.04 -1.85
N LYS A 206 63.56 56.07 -1.18
CA LYS A 206 64.34 57.28 -0.88
C LYS A 206 65.53 56.98 0.03
N ARG A 207 65.34 56.15 1.06
CA ARG A 207 66.41 55.73 1.97
C ARG A 207 67.49 54.95 1.21
N GLU A 208 67.11 54.03 0.34
CA GLU A 208 68.03 53.26 -0.50
C GLU A 208 68.80 54.17 -1.47
N SER A 209 68.14 55.16 -2.08
CA SER A 209 68.79 56.16 -2.94
C SER A 209 69.83 56.96 -2.17
N MET A 210 69.50 57.49 -0.99
CA MET A 210 70.45 58.24 -0.15
C MET A 210 71.64 57.37 0.29
N LEU A 211 71.39 56.12 0.67
CA LEU A 211 72.46 55.19 1.02
C LEU A 211 73.39 54.92 -0.17
N LYS A 212 72.82 54.78 -1.38
CA LYS A 212 73.59 54.60 -2.62
C LYS A 212 74.45 55.83 -2.94
N GLU A 213 73.90 57.04 -2.81
CA GLU A 213 74.66 58.29 -3.01
C GLU A 213 75.81 58.42 -2.00
N ILE A 214 75.58 58.08 -0.73
CA ILE A 214 76.64 58.07 0.29
C ILE A 214 77.72 57.04 -0.07
N GLN A 215 77.33 55.83 -0.49
CA GLN A 215 78.27 54.80 -0.95
C GLN A 215 79.08 55.25 -2.16
N GLU A 216 78.48 55.96 -3.12
CA GLU A 216 79.18 56.52 -4.29
C GLU A 216 80.19 57.60 -3.87
N LYS A 217 79.82 58.54 -2.99
CA LYS A 217 80.76 59.55 -2.45
C LYS A 217 81.94 58.92 -1.72
N ILE A 218 81.71 57.85 -0.95
CA ILE A 218 82.79 57.11 -0.27
C ILE A 218 83.74 56.51 -1.32
N LYS A 219 83.20 55.85 -2.36
CA LYS A 219 84.00 55.27 -3.45
C LYS A 219 84.80 56.33 -4.21
N GLU A 220 84.21 57.49 -4.49
CA GLU A 220 84.90 58.62 -5.12
C GLU A 220 86.04 59.16 -4.26
N HIS A 221 85.80 59.32 -2.95
CA HIS A 221 86.84 59.76 -2.01
C HIS A 221 87.98 58.74 -1.91
N GLU A 222 87.68 57.43 -1.88
CA GLU A 222 88.68 56.36 -1.93
C GLU A 222 89.51 56.44 -3.22
N SER A 223 88.85 56.61 -4.37
CA SER A 223 89.52 56.79 -5.67
C SER A 223 90.42 58.03 -5.69
N HIS A 224 89.95 59.15 -5.13
CA HIS A 224 90.73 60.38 -5.04
C HIS A 224 91.95 60.21 -4.13
N ILE A 225 91.81 59.58 -2.96
CA ILE A 225 92.94 59.25 -2.07
C ILE A 225 93.98 58.43 -2.82
N LEU A 226 93.57 57.40 -3.56
CA LEU A 226 94.49 56.57 -4.35
C LEU A 226 95.23 57.42 -5.40
N LYS A 227 94.52 58.30 -6.11
CA LYS A 227 95.12 59.19 -7.12
C LYS A 227 96.11 60.20 -6.51
N VAL A 228 95.79 60.78 -5.35
CA VAL A 228 96.69 61.69 -4.63
C VAL A 228 97.91 60.95 -4.09
N ARG A 229 97.75 59.73 -3.55
CA ARG A 229 98.89 58.89 -3.13
C ARG A 229 99.84 58.63 -4.30
N GLN A 230 99.28 58.23 -5.45
CA GLN A 230 100.06 57.99 -6.66
C GLN A 230 100.81 59.25 -7.14
N LEU A 231 100.15 60.42 -7.14
CA LEU A 231 100.79 61.69 -7.51
C LEU A 231 101.89 62.11 -6.52
N ASN A 232 101.68 61.91 -5.22
CA ASN A 232 102.66 62.25 -4.18
C ASN A 232 103.90 61.34 -4.26
N GLU A 233 103.71 60.05 -4.59
CA GLU A 233 104.80 59.11 -4.84
C GLU A 233 105.64 59.52 -6.05
N ILE A 234 105.00 59.97 -7.14
CA ILE A 234 105.67 60.50 -8.34
C ILE A 234 106.44 61.80 -8.02
N ASN A 235 105.82 62.77 -7.34
CA ASN A 235 106.40 64.11 -7.20
C ASN A 235 107.45 64.23 -6.09
N HIS A 236 107.29 63.51 -4.97
CA HIS A 236 108.12 63.70 -3.77
C HIS A 236 108.81 62.42 -3.30
N GLY A 237 108.57 61.28 -3.94
CA GLY A 237 109.24 60.01 -3.63
C GLY A 237 110.75 60.10 -3.86
N GLU A 238 111.15 60.52 -5.07
CA GLU A 238 112.56 60.66 -5.45
C GLU A 238 113.29 61.71 -4.61
N GLU A 239 112.63 62.83 -4.33
CA GLU A 239 113.21 63.95 -3.58
C GLU A 239 113.47 63.57 -2.11
N ARG A 240 112.57 62.81 -1.47
CA ARG A 240 112.77 62.26 -0.12
C ARG A 240 113.87 61.20 -0.09
N LEU A 241 113.90 60.31 -1.07
CA LEU A 241 114.97 59.32 -1.22
C LEU A 241 116.34 60.02 -1.32
N SER A 242 116.43 61.07 -2.14
CA SER A 242 117.64 61.88 -2.28
C SER A 242 118.07 62.55 -0.97
N GLN A 243 117.13 63.15 -0.22
CA GLN A 243 117.44 63.75 1.09
C GLN A 243 117.91 62.73 2.14
N ILE A 244 117.33 61.53 2.17
CA ILE A 244 117.76 60.45 3.06
C ILE A 244 119.17 60.00 2.68
N GLN A 245 119.44 59.81 1.37
CA GLN A 245 120.76 59.46 0.86
C GLN A 245 121.82 60.50 1.26
N GLN A 246 121.48 61.78 1.14
CA GLN A 246 122.36 62.89 1.52
C GLN A 246 122.66 62.90 3.03
N LYS A 247 121.65 62.66 3.88
CA LYS A 247 121.83 62.55 5.34
C LYS A 247 122.71 61.36 5.72
N LEU A 248 122.51 60.19 5.09
CA LEU A 248 123.34 59.01 5.29
C LEU A 248 124.81 59.30 4.92
N ASN A 249 125.05 59.88 3.75
CA ASN A 249 126.39 60.28 3.31
C ASN A 249 127.04 61.28 4.27
N SER A 250 126.28 62.24 4.78
CA SER A 250 126.79 63.25 5.70
C SER A 250 127.08 62.68 7.09
N ALA A 251 126.30 61.70 7.56
CA ALA A 251 126.56 60.97 8.81
C ALA A 251 127.80 60.08 8.68
N GLU A 252 127.96 59.42 7.54
CA GLU A 252 129.12 58.60 7.24
C GLU A 252 130.41 59.42 7.23
N ARG A 253 130.41 60.60 6.57
CA ARG A 253 131.53 61.55 6.63
C ARG A 253 131.89 61.96 8.06
N LYS A 254 130.90 62.26 8.92
CA LYS A 254 131.15 62.63 10.33
C LYS A 254 131.76 61.46 11.12
N ARG A 255 131.29 60.23 10.89
CA ARG A 255 131.87 59.02 11.49
C ARG A 255 133.34 58.87 11.08
N THR A 256 133.66 59.06 9.81
CA THR A 256 135.05 59.01 9.30
C THR A 256 135.94 60.06 9.98
N ILE A 257 135.45 61.30 10.12
CA ILE A 257 136.18 62.37 10.83
C ILE A 257 136.45 62.00 12.30
N GLN A 258 135.47 61.41 12.99
CA GLN A 258 135.68 60.99 14.38
C GLN A 258 136.69 59.84 14.51
N PHE A 259 136.66 58.86 13.59
CA PHE A 259 137.70 57.82 13.55
C PHE A 259 139.09 58.41 13.30
N GLN A 260 139.21 59.40 12.42
CA GLN A 260 140.47 60.11 12.17
C GLN A 260 140.98 60.82 13.43
N ALA A 261 140.10 61.54 14.14
CA ALA A 261 140.46 62.23 15.38
C ALA A 261 140.87 61.26 16.51
N MET A 262 140.26 60.07 16.56
CA MET A 262 140.64 59.04 17.52
C MET A 262 142.02 58.45 17.22
N LEU A 263 142.36 58.28 15.93
CA LEU A 263 143.69 57.88 15.48
C LEU A 263 144.75 58.96 15.80
N GLU A 264 144.44 60.24 15.61
CA GLU A 264 145.34 61.34 16.00
C GLU A 264 145.61 61.38 17.50
N LYS A 265 144.59 61.16 18.35
CA LYS A 265 144.78 61.06 19.79
C LYS A 265 145.65 59.88 20.20
N LEU A 266 145.53 58.74 19.52
CA LEU A 266 146.42 57.60 19.74
C LEU A 266 147.87 57.95 19.37
N GLN A 267 148.08 58.65 18.25
CA GLN A 267 149.41 59.15 17.86
C GLN A 267 149.97 60.19 18.83
N GLU A 268 149.15 61.08 19.39
CA GLU A 268 149.57 62.00 20.47
C GLU A 268 149.97 61.26 21.74
N HIS A 269 149.23 60.21 22.10
CA HIS A 269 149.57 59.41 23.27
C HIS A 269 150.89 58.65 23.07
N GLU A 270 151.19 58.19 21.84
CA GLU A 270 152.51 57.66 21.47
C GLU A 270 153.61 58.72 21.57
N ARG A 271 153.37 59.95 21.07
CA ARG A 271 154.32 61.07 21.18
C ARG A 271 154.61 61.44 22.64
N HIS A 272 153.60 61.44 23.51
CA HIS A 272 153.76 61.77 24.92
C HIS A 272 154.50 60.68 25.72
N ILE A 273 154.31 59.40 25.38
CA ILE A 273 155.10 58.30 25.93
C ILE A 273 156.59 58.51 25.62
N GLU A 274 156.91 58.98 24.41
CA GLU A 274 158.29 59.25 24.00
C GLU A 274 158.91 60.48 24.72
N GLU A 275 158.12 61.54 24.95
CA GLU A 275 158.55 62.73 25.72
C GLU A 275 158.83 62.43 27.21
N VAL A 276 158.00 61.60 27.85
CA VAL A 276 158.22 61.18 29.24
C VAL A 276 159.51 60.35 29.36
N ARG A 277 159.83 59.55 28.33
CA ARG A 277 161.10 58.81 28.22
C ARG A 277 162.32 59.75 28.15
N GLN A 278 162.20 60.89 27.46
CA GLN A 278 163.28 61.90 27.40
C GLN A 278 163.41 62.73 28.68
N LYS A 279 162.32 62.99 29.40
CA LYS A 279 162.34 63.68 30.71
C LYS A 279 162.95 62.83 31.84
N ALA A 280 162.82 61.51 31.76
CA ALA A 280 163.48 60.58 32.69
C ALA A 280 165.02 60.57 32.57
N MET A 281 165.60 61.11 31.50
CA MET A 281 167.06 61.19 31.29
C MET A 281 167.70 62.53 31.70
N SER A 282 166.93 63.56 32.11
CA SER A 282 167.43 64.96 32.16
C SER A 282 167.45 65.67 33.53
N VAL A 283 167.07 65.03 34.65
CA VAL A 283 167.18 65.67 36.00
C VAL A 283 167.77 64.71 37.04
N SER A 284 168.96 64.22 36.74
CA SER A 284 169.80 63.42 37.62
C SER A 284 171.24 63.90 37.57
N ASN A 285 171.51 65.20 37.79
CA ASN A 285 172.79 65.80 38.25
C ASN A 285 172.82 67.33 38.07
N ASP A 286 172.44 68.08 39.12
CA ASP A 286 173.11 69.32 39.59
C ASP A 286 172.40 69.88 40.86
N GLU A 287 172.50 69.14 41.96
CA GLU A 287 172.70 69.64 43.32
C GLU A 287 173.64 68.62 43.98
N ASN A 288 174.87 69.00 44.35
CA ASN A 288 175.72 68.13 45.16
C ASN A 288 175.49 68.51 46.63
N GLY A 289 174.99 67.57 47.44
CA GLY A 289 174.32 67.88 48.70
C GLY A 289 175.17 68.32 49.90
N LYS A 290 174.56 68.11 51.08
CA LYS A 290 175.06 68.09 52.49
C LYS A 290 174.09 68.92 53.34
N GLU A 291 173.49 68.48 54.44
CA GLU A 291 173.76 67.38 55.36
C GLU A 291 172.48 67.16 56.19
N ASN A 292 172.11 65.90 56.43
CA ASN A 292 171.79 65.37 57.77
C ASN A 292 170.91 66.23 58.73
N LEU A 293 169.70 65.76 59.09
CA LEU A 293 169.44 65.01 60.35
C LEU A 293 167.96 64.93 60.76
N SER A 294 167.56 63.70 61.10
CA SER A 294 166.47 63.27 61.98
C SER A 294 165.06 63.16 61.40
N GLY A 295 164.61 61.89 61.27
CA GLY A 295 163.22 61.49 61.11
C GLY A 295 163.02 60.43 60.05
#